data_AF-A0A7W1RSD2-F1
#
_entry.id   AF-A0A7W1RSD2-F1
#
_cell.length_a   1.000
_cell.length_b   1.000
_cell.length_c   1.000
_cell.angle_alpha   90.00
_cell.angle_beta   90.00
_cell.angle_gamma   90.00
#
_symmetry.space_group_name_H-M   'P 1'
#
loop_
_entity.id
_entity.type
_entity.pdbx_description
1 polymer ?
#
loop_
_entity_poly.entity_id
_entity_poly.type
_entity_poly.pdbx_seq_one_letter_code
_entity_poly.pdbx_strand_id
1 'polypeptide(L)' 'MSLVKISWLVTVVVFIVAAALVFVNGYVGYMVVLLAVAASAAVNLR' A
#
# COMPACT_ATOMS: atom_id res chain seq x y z
N MET A 1 5.61 5.62 18.16
CA MET A 1 6.06 5.62 16.74
C MET A 1 6.56 7.00 16.40
N SER A 2 7.68 7.14 15.67
CA SER A 2 8.10 8.45 15.14
C SER A 2 7.14 8.92 14.03
N LEU A 3 7.09 10.22 13.77
CA LEU A 3 6.31 10.79 12.66
C LEU A 3 6.65 10.11 11.32
N VAL A 4 7.92 9.79 11.11
CA VAL A 4 8.42 9.06 9.92
C VAL A 4 7.85 7.65 9.84
N LYS A 5 7.78 6.90 10.94
CA LYS A 5 7.15 5.57 10.93
C LYS A 5 5.65 5.66 10.67
N ILE A 6 4.98 6.69 11.17
CA ILE A 6 3.55 6.93 10.93
C ILE A 6 3.30 7.25 9.45
N SER A 7 4.13 8.10 8.82
CA SER A 7 3.98 8.40 7.39
C SER A 7 4.10 7.15 6.53
N TRP A 8 5.08 6.29 6.81
CA TRP A 8 5.22 5.02 6.09
C TRP A 8 4.04 4.08 6.34
N LEU A 9 3.49 4.05 7.55
CA LEU A 9 2.33 3.22 7.87
C LEU A 9 1.11 3.68 7.08
N VAL A 10 0.86 4.99 7.03
CA VAL A 10 -0.21 5.58 6.25
C VAL A 10 -0.04 5.25 4.75
N THR A 11 1.17 5.37 4.21
CA THR A 11 1.46 4.99 2.81
C THR A 11 1.07 3.55 2.54
N VAL A 12 1.50 2.60 3.37
CA VAL A 12 1.16 1.17 3.22
C VAL A 12 -0.36 0.97 3.24
N VAL A 13 -1.05 1.57 4.21
CA VAL A 13 -2.51 1.46 4.35
C VAL A 13 -3.24 2.00 3.11
N VAL A 14 -2.85 3.18 2.62
CA VAL A 14 -3.46 3.78 1.43
C VAL A 14 -3.29 2.89 0.20
N PHE A 15 -2.09 2.32 -0.02
CA PHE A 15 -1.87 1.42 -1.16
C PHE A 15 -2.64 0.11 -1.05
N ILE A 16 -2.81 -0.45 0.16
CA ILE A 16 -3.65 -1.63 0.39
C ILE A 16 -5.12 -1.31 0.10
N VAL A 17 -5.64 -0.18 0.59
CA VAL A 17 -7.02 0.25 0.32
C VAL A 17 -7.23 0.47 -1.17
N ALA A 18 -6.31 1.15 -1.84
CA ALA A 18 -6.37 1.35 -3.29
C ALA A 18 -6.34 0.02 -4.06
N ALA A 19 -5.49 -0.93 -3.64
CA ALA A 19 -5.43 -2.27 -4.25
C ALA A 19 -6.78 -3.00 -4.14
N ALA A 20 -7.43 -2.92 -2.98
CA ALA A 20 -8.76 -3.49 -2.80
C ALA A 20 -9.81 -2.83 -3.71
N LEU A 21 -9.80 -1.49 -3.82
CA LEU A 21 -10.71 -0.76 -4.69
C LEU A 21 -10.56 -1.15 -6.16
N VAL A 22 -9.33 -1.17 -6.68
CA VAL A 22 -9.10 -1.54 -8.09
C VAL A 22 -9.44 -3.01 -8.36
N PHE A 23 -9.20 -3.91 -7.39
CA PHE A 23 -9.56 -5.32 -7.50
C PHE A 23 -11.08 -5.50 -7.64
N VAL A 24 -11.87 -4.84 -6.79
CA VAL A 24 -13.35 -4.90 -6.85
C VAL A 24 -13.88 -4.32 -8.17
N ASN A 25 -13.14 -3.41 -8.80
CA ASN A 25 -13.47 -2.85 -10.12
C ASN A 25 -12.94 -3.69 -11.31
N GLY A 26 -12.36 -4.87 -11.07
CA GLY A 26 -11.87 -5.78 -12.11
C GLY A 26 -10.48 -5.45 -12.68
N TYR A 27 -9.80 -4.44 -12.12
CA TYR A 27 -8.49 -3.97 -12.55
C TYR A 27 -7.35 -4.76 -11.89
N VAL A 28 -7.27 -6.07 -12.18
CA VAL A 28 -6.33 -7.00 -11.51
C VAL A 28 -4.86 -6.60 -11.71
N GLY A 29 -4.49 -6.13 -12.91
CA GLY A 29 -3.12 -5.67 -13.17
C GLY A 29 -2.69 -4.52 -12.25
N TYR A 30 -3.58 -3.57 -12.01
CA TYR A 30 -3.32 -2.45 -11.09
C TYR A 30 -3.27 -2.89 -9.62
N MET A 31 -4.10 -3.86 -9.22
CA MET A 31 -4.04 -4.42 -7.86
C MET A 31 -2.63 -4.95 -7.54
N VAL A 32 -2.06 -5.76 -8.42
CA VAL A 32 -0.73 -6.37 -8.19
C VAL A 32 0.35 -5.30 -8.04
N VAL A 33 0.30 -4.26 -8.88
CA VAL A 33 1.25 -3.14 -8.79
C VAL A 33 1.12 -2.40 -7.46
N LEU A 34 -0.11 -2.09 -7.02
CA LEU A 34 -0.34 -1.38 -5.76
C LEU A 34 0.13 -2.21 -4.54
N LEU A 35 -0.05 -3.54 -4.57
CA LEU A 35 0.46 -4.43 -3.53
C LEU A 35 2.00 -4.50 -3.52
N ALA A 36 2.65 -4.50 -4.68
CA ALA A 36 4.11 -4.43 -4.78
C ALA A 36 4.66 -3.13 -4.18
N VAL A 37 4.00 -2.00 -4.46
CA VAL A 37 4.37 -0.70 -3.87
C VAL A 37 4.14 -0.68 -2.36
N ALA A 38 3.02 -1.23 -1.87
CA ALA A 38 2.75 -1.36 -0.44
C ALA A 38 3.82 -2.19 0.27
N ALA A 39 4.23 -3.33 -0.31
CA ALA A 39 5.28 -4.17 0.23
C ALA A 39 6.64 -3.45 0.29
N SER A 40 6.99 -2.71 -0.77
CA SER A 40 8.20 -1.87 -0.78
C SER A 40 8.16 -0.78 0.29
N ALA A 41 7.02 -0.11 0.48
CA ALA A 41 6.85 0.91 1.51
C ALA A 41 6.97 0.32 2.94
N ALA A 42 6.43 -0.89 3.15
CA ALA A 42 6.42 -1.56 4.46
C ALA A 42 7.83 -1.87 4.99
N VAL A 43 8.84 -1.97 4.13
CA VAL A 43 10.24 -2.16 4.55
C VAL A 43 10.71 -1.02 5.48
N ASN A 44 10.15 0.19 5.35
CA ASN A 44 10.50 1.34 6.18
C ASN A 44 9.84 1.34 7.56
N LEU A 45 9.00 0.34 7.88
CA LEU A 45 8.33 0.21 9.18
C LEU A 45 9.18 -0.52 10.22
N ARG A 46 10.21 -1.27 9.79
CA ARG A 46 11.20 -1.90 10.65
C ARG A 46 11.88 -0.86 11.55
#